data_AF-A0A2R6EXE6-F1
#
_entry.id   AF-A0A2R6EXE6-F1
#
_cell.length_a   1.000
_cell.length_b   1.000
_cell.length_c   1.000
_cell.angle_alpha   90.00
_cell.angle_beta   90.00
_cell.angle_gamma   90.00
#
_symmetry.space_group_name_H-M   'P 1'
#
loop_
_entity.id
_entity.type
_entity.pdbx_description
1 polymer ?
#
loop_
_entity_poly.entity_id
_entity_poly.type
_entity_poly.pdbx_seq_one_letter_code
_entity_poly.pdbx_strand_id
1 'polypeptide(L)'
;MAIAAEWNAIRTRLRDPVILGHADLFDAGETVTAGIFERFETAAGDPNAHEALEEAGEEAYEGFEDGLGGLRDALAAGDLEAAHDEMKAADGHLREAQGATVGAERIKPLTLLVLGTHVEDAALLARIGEFGEAAHEFGHIGDTFAEKMQGMVAEVDADAAETVVEALDDAAAAAQAEDGGAATDSAAEAFDAATRSIYALVPEELAGAAHLAALQARGWDAAALARIDDSSAASIVQDTFAHFEEAQVHELLEEADHDSYEAFEDALEEYAGALDAGTGVEAAAERFAAATLQAQFAVAGAPGAAPEVGPGGSENGSDDGEADLEGGPNVVAGVPDDADHVVEMQAVAFEPAELTVQQGDTVAWRHAAGEPHSVTALADGVPADATYWAAGGFESEDAAREGWENGRGAVQSGEAYVHTFETAGEHEYVCIPHEAAGMVGTVVVE
;
A
#
# COMPACT_ATOMS: atom_id res chain seq x y z
N MET A 1 14.05 -7.63 14.94
CA MET A 1 12.72 -7.83 14.32
C MET A 1 12.68 -7.08 13.00
N ALA A 2 12.97 -5.78 12.99
CA ALA A 2 13.11 -4.98 11.76
C ALA A 2 13.98 -5.62 10.66
N ILE A 3 15.21 -6.05 10.95
CA ILE A 3 16.06 -6.74 9.96
C ILE A 3 15.40 -7.99 9.36
N ALA A 4 14.70 -8.78 10.18
CA ALA A 4 13.99 -9.95 9.68
C ALA A 4 12.77 -9.56 8.83
N ALA A 5 12.12 -8.43 9.13
CA ALA A 5 11.07 -7.86 8.31
C ALA A 5 11.60 -7.30 6.98
N GLU A 6 12.74 -6.60 6.96
CA GLU A 6 13.38 -6.13 5.73
C GLU A 6 13.78 -7.31 4.83
N TRP A 7 14.29 -8.41 5.39
CA TRP A 7 14.46 -9.64 4.62
C TRP A 7 13.14 -10.20 4.09
N ASN A 8 12.01 -9.99 4.78
CA ASN A 8 10.69 -10.36 4.28
C ASN A 8 10.30 -9.51 3.04
N ALA A 9 10.58 -8.20 3.05
CA ALA A 9 10.40 -7.35 1.88
C ALA A 9 11.25 -7.82 0.70
N ILE A 10 12.54 -8.11 0.93
CA ILE A 10 13.43 -8.63 -0.11
C ILE A 10 12.95 -9.99 -0.64
N ARG A 11 12.52 -10.89 0.26
CA ARG A 11 11.95 -12.20 -0.11
C ARG A 11 10.72 -12.07 -0.99
N THR A 12 9.85 -11.10 -0.70
CA THR A 12 8.72 -10.79 -1.59
C THR A 12 9.22 -10.28 -2.94
N ARG A 13 10.12 -9.28 -2.94
CA ARG A 13 10.67 -8.64 -4.13
C ARG A 13 11.35 -9.59 -5.12
N LEU A 14 11.84 -10.74 -4.63
CA LEU A 14 12.43 -11.76 -5.51
C LEU A 14 11.43 -12.31 -6.54
N ARG A 15 10.11 -12.15 -6.31
CA ARG A 15 9.06 -12.67 -7.18
C ARG A 15 8.71 -11.74 -8.34
N ASP A 16 8.86 -10.43 -8.21
CA ASP A 16 8.52 -9.46 -9.28
C ASP A 16 9.24 -9.79 -10.61
N PRO A 17 10.56 -10.11 -10.64
CA PRO A 17 11.25 -10.49 -11.88
C PRO A 17 10.63 -11.71 -12.56
N VAL A 18 10.14 -12.67 -11.78
CA VAL A 18 9.54 -13.91 -12.27
C VAL A 18 8.13 -13.64 -12.79
N ILE A 19 7.36 -12.78 -12.12
CA ILE A 19 6.03 -12.32 -12.58
C ILE A 19 6.13 -11.57 -13.90
N LEU A 20 7.10 -10.67 -14.04
CA LEU A 20 7.40 -10.05 -15.33
C LEU A 20 7.77 -11.10 -16.38
N GLY A 21 8.51 -12.15 -16.01
CA GLY A 21 8.79 -13.29 -16.88
C GLY A 21 7.53 -14.06 -17.34
N HIS A 22 6.51 -14.21 -16.50
CA HIS A 22 5.21 -14.78 -16.89
C HIS A 22 4.52 -13.96 -17.99
N ALA A 23 4.70 -12.64 -17.97
CA ALA A 23 4.20 -11.72 -19.00
C ALA A 23 5.13 -11.58 -20.22
N ASP A 24 6.11 -12.49 -20.40
CA ASP A 24 7.16 -12.41 -21.42
C ASP A 24 8.04 -11.13 -21.35
N LEU A 25 8.06 -10.42 -20.21
CA LEU A 25 8.82 -9.19 -19.96
C LEU A 25 10.20 -9.47 -19.33
N PHE A 26 10.95 -10.40 -19.90
CA PHE A 26 12.24 -10.86 -19.35
C PHE A 26 13.28 -9.75 -19.16
N ASP A 27 13.37 -8.78 -20.09
CA ASP A 27 14.31 -7.65 -19.99
C ASP A 27 13.98 -6.73 -18.79
N ALA A 28 12.68 -6.55 -18.52
CA ALA A 28 12.22 -5.81 -17.34
C ALA A 28 12.57 -6.59 -16.06
N GLY A 29 12.34 -7.91 -16.06
CA GLY A 29 12.73 -8.81 -14.98
C GLY A 29 14.23 -8.73 -14.66
N GLU A 30 15.12 -8.79 -15.67
CA GLU A 30 16.57 -8.67 -15.47
C GLU A 30 16.93 -7.35 -14.78
N THR A 31 16.26 -6.26 -15.20
CA THR A 31 16.47 -4.92 -14.62
C THR A 31 16.02 -4.86 -13.16
N VAL A 32 14.91 -5.51 -12.81
CA VAL A 32 14.46 -5.60 -11.41
C VAL A 32 15.47 -6.42 -10.60
N THR A 33 15.90 -7.59 -11.06
CA THR A 33 16.90 -8.42 -10.35
C THR A 33 18.21 -7.67 -10.11
N ALA A 34 18.69 -6.90 -11.09
CA ALA A 34 19.88 -6.06 -10.91
C ALA A 34 19.68 -4.99 -9.82
N GLY A 35 18.49 -4.38 -9.76
CA GLY A 35 18.12 -3.42 -8.72
C GLY A 35 18.03 -4.02 -7.32
N ILE A 36 17.57 -5.27 -7.19
CA ILE A 36 17.57 -6.00 -5.90
C ILE A 36 19.00 -6.11 -5.37
N PHE A 37 19.91 -6.57 -6.21
CA PHE A 37 21.32 -6.72 -5.83
C PHE A 37 21.95 -5.37 -5.49
N GLU A 38 21.78 -4.35 -6.33
CA GLU A 38 22.32 -3.01 -6.08
C GLU A 38 21.81 -2.43 -4.75
N ARG A 39 20.51 -2.52 -4.48
CA ARG A 39 19.94 -2.03 -3.21
C ARG A 39 20.48 -2.80 -2.01
N PHE A 40 20.61 -4.11 -2.12
CA PHE A 40 21.14 -4.94 -1.04
C PHE A 40 22.59 -4.58 -0.72
N GLU A 41 23.45 -4.49 -1.74
CA GLU A 41 24.88 -4.16 -1.60
C GLU A 41 25.15 -2.70 -1.19
N THR A 42 24.24 -1.78 -1.52
CA THR A 42 24.39 -0.35 -1.17
C THR A 42 23.64 0.03 0.11
N ALA A 43 23.04 -0.93 0.80
CA ALA A 43 22.42 -0.71 2.10
C ALA A 43 23.44 -0.06 3.06
N ALA A 44 23.10 1.14 3.52
CA ALA A 44 23.94 1.93 4.43
C ALA A 44 23.49 1.74 5.88
N GLY A 45 24.31 2.21 6.83
CA GLY A 45 24.03 2.15 8.28
C GLY A 45 24.35 0.79 8.91
N ASP A 46 24.45 0.74 10.25
CA ASP A 46 24.65 -0.48 11.03
C ASP A 46 23.68 -0.43 12.24
N PRO A 47 22.73 -1.39 12.36
CA PRO A 47 22.58 -2.60 11.55
C PRO A 47 21.84 -2.39 10.22
N ASN A 48 22.22 -3.14 9.18
CA ASN A 48 21.47 -3.25 7.92
C ASN A 48 21.28 -4.71 7.47
N ALA A 49 20.39 -4.95 6.49
CA ALA A 49 20.03 -6.30 6.03
C ALA A 49 21.19 -7.07 5.38
N HIS A 50 22.13 -6.38 4.73
CA HIS A 50 23.32 -6.98 4.14
C HIS A 50 24.31 -7.41 5.22
N GLU A 51 24.72 -6.48 6.09
CA GLU A 51 25.67 -6.76 7.19
C GLU A 51 25.13 -7.86 8.11
N ALA A 52 23.82 -7.83 8.41
CA ALA A 52 23.18 -8.86 9.20
C ALA A 52 23.15 -10.23 8.51
N LEU A 53 23.09 -10.28 7.17
CA LEU A 53 23.08 -11.55 6.43
C LEU A 53 24.47 -12.18 6.45
N GLU A 54 25.50 -11.36 6.22
CA GLU A 54 26.89 -11.76 6.37
C GLU A 54 27.18 -12.27 7.80
N GLU A 55 26.66 -11.59 8.82
CA GLU A 55 26.82 -12.02 10.21
C GLU A 55 26.05 -13.32 10.52
N ALA A 56 24.87 -13.51 9.92
CA ALA A 56 24.08 -14.73 10.09
C ALA A 56 24.79 -15.95 9.50
N GLY A 57 25.49 -15.79 8.38
CA GLY A 57 26.42 -16.78 7.84
C GLY A 57 26.90 -16.51 6.43
N GLU A 58 28.20 -16.73 6.19
CA GLU A 58 28.86 -16.63 4.87
C GLU A 58 28.14 -17.48 3.80
N GLU A 59 27.70 -18.69 4.15
CA GLU A 59 26.95 -19.57 3.23
C GLU A 59 25.56 -19.01 2.87
N ALA A 60 24.91 -18.26 3.78
CA ALA A 60 23.62 -17.64 3.49
C ALA A 60 23.79 -16.41 2.57
N TYR A 61 24.83 -15.61 2.80
CA TYR A 61 25.15 -14.47 1.92
C TYR A 61 25.57 -14.95 0.52
N GLU A 62 26.58 -15.82 0.42
CA GLU A 62 27.09 -16.33 -0.86
C GLU A 62 25.98 -17.05 -1.65
N GLY A 63 25.14 -17.84 -0.96
CA GLY A 63 24.02 -18.53 -1.61
C GLY A 63 22.91 -17.58 -2.09
N PHE A 64 22.65 -16.49 -1.37
CA PHE A 64 21.72 -15.46 -1.81
C PHE A 64 22.26 -14.70 -3.05
N GLU A 65 23.53 -14.31 -3.02
CA GLU A 65 24.22 -13.67 -4.16
C GLU A 65 24.22 -14.58 -5.40
N ASP A 66 24.60 -15.85 -5.22
CA ASP A 66 24.62 -16.86 -6.30
C ASP A 66 23.21 -17.04 -6.89
N GLY A 67 22.17 -17.12 -6.05
CA GLY A 67 20.79 -17.24 -6.51
C GLY A 67 20.30 -16.00 -7.28
N LEU A 68 20.67 -14.79 -6.86
CA LEU A 68 20.38 -13.57 -7.63
C LEU A 68 21.09 -13.55 -8.98
N GLY A 69 22.36 -13.97 -9.01
CA GLY A 69 23.11 -14.13 -10.25
C GLY A 69 22.47 -15.14 -11.20
N GLY A 70 22.06 -16.30 -10.68
CA GLY A 70 21.35 -17.33 -11.42
C GLY A 70 20.00 -16.85 -11.96
N LEU A 71 19.21 -16.16 -11.13
CA LEU A 71 17.92 -15.58 -11.54
C LEU A 71 18.10 -14.63 -12.72
N ARG A 72 19.09 -13.75 -12.64
CA ARG A 72 19.41 -12.81 -13.74
C ARG A 72 19.79 -13.55 -15.02
N ASP A 73 20.66 -14.55 -14.92
CA ASP A 73 21.11 -15.34 -16.06
C ASP A 73 19.95 -16.13 -16.71
N ALA A 74 19.03 -16.67 -15.91
CA ALA A 74 17.84 -17.36 -16.37
C ALA A 74 16.87 -16.43 -17.11
N LEU A 75 16.62 -15.23 -16.57
CA LEU A 75 15.81 -14.20 -17.22
C LEU A 75 16.42 -13.75 -18.54
N ALA A 76 17.73 -13.50 -18.59
CA ALA A 76 18.43 -13.16 -19.83
C ALA A 76 18.37 -14.28 -20.89
N ALA A 77 18.16 -15.53 -20.46
CA ALA A 77 17.97 -16.68 -21.34
C ALA A 77 16.50 -16.90 -21.76
N GLY A 78 15.54 -16.17 -21.17
CA GLY A 78 14.10 -16.41 -21.34
C GLY A 78 13.64 -17.75 -20.73
N ASP A 79 14.34 -18.24 -19.70
CA ASP A 79 14.08 -19.51 -19.05
C ASP A 79 13.31 -19.29 -17.73
N LEU A 80 11.98 -19.24 -17.83
CA LEU A 80 11.10 -18.98 -16.69
C LEU A 80 11.16 -20.08 -15.63
N GLU A 81 11.33 -21.35 -16.02
CA GLU A 81 11.45 -22.47 -15.09
C GLU A 81 12.74 -22.33 -14.26
N ALA A 82 13.87 -22.03 -14.91
CA ALA A 82 15.12 -21.75 -14.22
C ALA A 82 15.03 -20.49 -13.34
N ALA A 83 14.35 -19.44 -13.79
CA ALA A 83 14.14 -18.23 -13.00
C ALA A 83 13.39 -18.52 -11.69
N HIS A 84 12.33 -19.34 -11.74
CA HIS A 84 11.62 -19.82 -10.54
C HIS A 84 12.52 -20.60 -9.58
N ASP A 85 13.39 -21.45 -10.09
CA ASP A 85 14.29 -22.27 -9.28
C ASP A 85 15.35 -21.42 -8.57
N GLU A 86 15.96 -20.48 -9.29
CA GLU A 86 16.98 -19.58 -8.73
C GLU A 86 16.39 -18.57 -7.74
N MET A 87 15.20 -18.04 -8.01
CA MET A 87 14.42 -17.24 -7.06
C MET A 87 14.19 -18.00 -5.75
N LYS A 88 13.74 -19.27 -5.83
CA LYS A 88 13.48 -20.11 -4.65
C LYS A 88 14.77 -20.42 -3.89
N ALA A 89 15.89 -20.55 -4.59
CA ALA A 89 17.20 -20.74 -3.97
C ALA A 89 17.61 -19.51 -3.15
N ALA A 90 17.54 -18.31 -3.74
CA ALA A 90 17.84 -17.05 -3.05
C ALA A 90 16.95 -16.83 -1.81
N ASP A 91 15.63 -17.02 -1.94
CA ASP A 91 14.67 -16.96 -0.83
C ASP A 91 14.93 -18.05 0.23
N GLY A 92 15.46 -19.22 -0.17
CA GLY A 92 15.93 -20.28 0.73
C GLY A 92 16.98 -19.79 1.73
N HIS A 93 17.98 -19.07 1.25
CA HIS A 93 19.07 -18.55 2.07
C HIS A 93 18.60 -17.43 3.01
N LEU A 94 17.73 -16.52 2.54
CA LEU A 94 17.13 -15.50 3.40
C LEU A 94 16.26 -16.11 4.52
N ARG A 95 15.51 -17.17 4.24
CA ARG A 95 14.75 -17.89 5.28
C ARG A 95 15.65 -18.55 6.32
N GLU A 96 16.79 -19.09 5.91
CA GLU A 96 17.73 -19.68 6.86
C GLU A 96 18.28 -18.62 7.81
N ALA A 97 18.71 -17.47 7.27
CA ALA A 97 19.17 -16.33 8.06
C ALA A 97 18.09 -15.73 8.96
N GLN A 98 16.85 -15.59 8.46
CA GLN A 98 15.70 -15.21 9.26
C GLN A 98 15.49 -16.20 10.43
N GLY A 99 15.60 -17.50 10.19
CA GLY A 99 15.42 -18.54 11.20
C GLY A 99 16.46 -18.46 12.31
N ALA A 100 17.71 -18.17 11.95
CA ALA A 100 18.79 -17.93 12.90
C ALA A 100 18.57 -16.66 13.75
N THR A 101 17.92 -15.64 13.16
CA THR A 101 17.74 -14.31 13.78
C THR A 101 16.53 -14.22 14.69
N VAL A 102 15.37 -14.75 14.26
CA VAL A 102 14.09 -14.61 14.99
C VAL A 102 13.52 -15.94 15.49
N GLY A 103 14.20 -17.06 15.25
CA GLY A 103 13.74 -18.39 15.65
C GLY A 103 12.97 -19.10 14.52
N ALA A 104 13.25 -20.39 14.36
CA ALA A 104 12.68 -21.21 13.29
C ALA A 104 11.13 -21.30 13.34
N GLU A 105 10.54 -21.17 14.53
CA GLU A 105 9.09 -21.17 14.72
C GLU A 105 8.38 -19.99 14.04
N ARG A 106 9.10 -18.89 13.76
CA ARG A 106 8.54 -17.67 13.17
C ARG A 106 8.62 -17.64 11.65
N ILE A 107 9.38 -18.54 11.05
CA ILE A 107 9.59 -18.57 9.59
C ILE A 107 8.32 -18.90 8.84
N LYS A 108 7.50 -19.81 9.38
CA LYS A 108 6.24 -20.18 8.75
C LYS A 108 5.22 -19.02 8.79
N PRO A 109 4.98 -18.34 9.93
CA PRO A 109 4.20 -17.10 9.96
C PRO A 109 4.75 -15.99 9.05
N LEU A 110 6.06 -15.73 9.03
CA LEU A 110 6.63 -14.71 8.16
C LEU A 110 6.47 -15.07 6.67
N THR A 111 6.52 -16.36 6.33
CA THR A 111 6.28 -16.85 4.96
C THR A 111 4.81 -16.79 4.57
N LEU A 112 3.86 -16.84 5.53
CA LEU A 112 2.45 -16.59 5.23
C LEU A 112 2.27 -15.19 4.64
N LEU A 113 2.93 -14.18 5.21
CA LEU A 113 2.81 -12.81 4.70
C LEU A 113 3.53 -12.60 3.36
N VAL A 114 4.68 -13.26 3.15
CA VAL A 114 5.32 -13.31 1.82
C VAL A 114 4.36 -13.92 0.79
N LEU A 115 3.69 -15.03 1.15
CA LEU A 115 2.70 -15.67 0.27
C LEU A 115 1.48 -14.77 0.01
N GLY A 116 1.00 -14.05 1.03
CA GLY A 116 -0.08 -13.07 0.89
C GLY A 116 0.31 -11.94 -0.06
N THR A 117 1.54 -11.43 0.05
CA THR A 117 2.02 -10.37 -0.86
C THR A 117 2.20 -10.92 -2.28
N HIS A 118 2.58 -12.18 -2.45
CA HIS A 118 2.58 -12.82 -3.78
C HIS A 118 1.20 -12.95 -4.42
N VAL A 119 0.11 -12.81 -3.66
CA VAL A 119 -1.24 -12.71 -4.25
C VAL A 119 -1.39 -11.38 -5.00
N GLU A 120 -0.87 -10.29 -4.45
CA GLU A 120 -0.82 -8.98 -5.11
C GLU A 120 0.09 -9.02 -6.35
N ASP A 121 1.22 -9.72 -6.28
CA ASP A 121 2.09 -9.97 -7.43
C ASP A 121 1.34 -10.64 -8.60
N ALA A 122 0.50 -11.65 -8.30
CA ALA A 122 -0.35 -12.31 -9.30
C ALA A 122 -1.44 -11.36 -9.83
N ALA A 123 -1.91 -10.43 -9.00
CA ALA A 123 -2.86 -9.39 -9.40
C ALA A 123 -2.24 -8.39 -10.40
N LEU A 124 -0.91 -8.19 -10.40
CA LEU A 124 -0.22 -7.40 -11.43
C LEU A 124 -0.46 -7.98 -12.83
N LEU A 125 -0.44 -9.31 -12.98
CA LEU A 125 -0.73 -9.98 -14.26
C LEU A 125 -2.16 -9.66 -14.72
N ALA A 126 -3.13 -9.64 -13.80
CA ALA A 126 -4.50 -9.26 -14.13
C ALA A 126 -4.61 -7.79 -14.55
N ARG A 127 -3.87 -6.87 -13.90
CA ARG A 127 -3.83 -5.44 -14.23
C ARG A 127 -3.32 -5.18 -15.66
N ILE A 128 -2.29 -5.91 -16.08
CA ILE A 128 -1.70 -5.77 -17.43
C ILE A 128 -2.40 -6.65 -18.48
N GLY A 129 -3.48 -7.35 -18.12
CA GLY A 129 -4.31 -8.14 -19.04
C GLY A 129 -3.79 -9.56 -19.33
N GLU A 130 -2.78 -10.05 -18.60
CA GLU A 130 -2.27 -11.42 -18.66
C GLU A 130 -3.13 -12.38 -17.82
N PHE A 131 -4.43 -12.38 -18.09
CA PHE A 131 -5.45 -13.07 -17.30
C PHE A 131 -5.23 -14.59 -17.17
N GLY A 132 -4.67 -15.23 -18.20
CA GLY A 132 -4.38 -16.67 -18.16
C GLY A 132 -3.27 -17.02 -17.17
N GLU A 133 -2.22 -16.21 -17.14
CA GLU A 133 -1.11 -16.35 -16.20
C GLU A 133 -1.56 -15.94 -14.79
N ALA A 134 -2.35 -14.86 -14.65
CA ALA A 134 -2.93 -14.45 -13.37
C ALA A 134 -3.75 -15.58 -12.73
N ALA A 135 -4.67 -16.19 -13.49
CA ALA A 135 -5.48 -17.31 -13.01
C ALA A 135 -4.64 -18.53 -12.61
N HIS A 136 -3.56 -18.81 -13.35
CA HIS A 136 -2.63 -19.88 -13.01
C HIS A 136 -1.90 -19.60 -11.69
N GLU A 137 -1.39 -18.38 -11.51
CA GLU A 137 -0.66 -17.98 -10.30
C GLU A 137 -1.56 -17.95 -9.06
N PHE A 138 -2.78 -17.39 -9.15
CA PHE A 138 -3.75 -17.45 -8.05
C PHE A 138 -4.04 -18.89 -7.62
N GLY A 139 -4.30 -19.79 -8.56
CA GLY A 139 -4.52 -21.20 -8.26
C GLY A 139 -3.30 -21.88 -7.63
N HIS A 140 -2.10 -21.60 -8.13
CA HIS A 140 -0.85 -22.15 -7.58
C HIS A 140 -0.58 -21.67 -6.14
N ILE A 141 -0.86 -20.40 -5.86
CA ILE A 141 -0.74 -19.82 -4.53
C ILE A 141 -1.80 -20.43 -3.59
N GLY A 142 -3.05 -20.57 -4.06
CA GLY A 142 -4.14 -21.24 -3.33
C GLY A 142 -3.80 -22.67 -2.93
N ASP A 143 -3.29 -23.47 -3.86
CA ASP A 143 -2.82 -24.83 -3.59
C ASP A 143 -1.70 -24.85 -2.54
N THR A 144 -0.75 -23.90 -2.66
CA THR A 144 0.37 -23.76 -1.71
C THR A 144 -0.12 -23.37 -0.31
N PHE A 145 -1.08 -22.44 -0.22
CA PHE A 145 -1.68 -22.04 1.04
C PHE A 145 -2.43 -23.20 1.68
N ALA A 146 -3.31 -23.88 0.94
CA ALA A 146 -4.10 -25.00 1.43
C ALA A 146 -3.21 -26.15 1.96
N GLU A 147 -2.13 -26.48 1.23
CA GLU A 147 -1.21 -27.53 1.63
C GLU A 147 -0.36 -27.13 2.85
N LYS A 148 0.21 -25.93 2.83
CA LYS A 148 1.30 -25.57 3.74
C LYS A 148 0.87 -24.68 4.89
N MET A 149 -0.08 -23.77 4.70
CA MET A 149 -0.38 -22.67 5.62
C MET A 149 -1.74 -22.77 6.31
N GLN A 150 -2.78 -23.23 5.60
CA GLN A 150 -4.16 -23.19 6.06
C GLN A 150 -4.35 -23.79 7.46
N GLY A 151 -3.74 -24.93 7.76
CA GLY A 151 -3.85 -25.54 9.08
C GLY A 151 -3.29 -24.68 10.22
N MET A 152 -2.20 -23.92 9.98
CA MET A 152 -1.62 -23.01 10.97
C MET A 152 -2.51 -21.77 11.17
N VAL A 153 -3.06 -21.22 10.09
CA VAL A 153 -3.96 -20.07 10.15
C VAL A 153 -5.26 -20.47 10.85
N ALA A 154 -5.88 -21.58 10.47
CA ALA A 154 -7.14 -22.05 11.04
C ALA A 154 -7.07 -22.41 12.53
N GLU A 155 -5.87 -22.65 13.08
CA GLU A 155 -5.67 -22.85 14.51
C GLU A 155 -5.86 -21.55 15.33
N VAL A 156 -5.58 -20.39 14.73
CA VAL A 156 -5.69 -19.07 15.39
C VAL A 156 -6.89 -18.26 14.90
N ASP A 157 -7.25 -18.39 13.62
CA ASP A 157 -8.34 -17.69 12.95
C ASP A 157 -8.89 -18.56 11.81
N ALA A 158 -9.96 -19.30 12.10
CA ALA A 158 -10.59 -20.18 11.12
C ALA A 158 -11.29 -19.41 9.99
N ASP A 159 -11.84 -18.23 10.31
CA ASP A 159 -12.56 -17.41 9.36
C ASP A 159 -11.57 -16.80 8.37
N ALA A 160 -10.43 -16.27 8.83
CA ALA A 160 -9.36 -15.80 7.94
C ALA A 160 -8.79 -16.92 7.04
N ALA A 161 -8.65 -18.14 7.56
CA ALA A 161 -8.20 -19.27 6.76
C ALA A 161 -9.18 -19.65 5.65
N GLU A 162 -10.49 -19.51 5.88
CA GLU A 162 -11.54 -19.69 4.87
C GLU A 162 -11.51 -18.54 3.85
N THR A 163 -11.42 -17.30 4.32
CA THR A 163 -11.30 -16.11 3.46
C THR A 163 -10.15 -16.21 2.48
N VAL A 164 -8.93 -16.59 2.91
CA VAL A 164 -7.79 -16.72 1.98
C VAL A 164 -8.07 -17.74 0.86
N VAL A 165 -8.73 -18.86 1.19
CA VAL A 165 -9.04 -19.90 0.19
C VAL A 165 -10.11 -19.41 -0.78
N GLU A 166 -11.20 -18.85 -0.26
CA GLU A 166 -12.32 -18.35 -1.08
C GLU A 166 -11.87 -17.20 -1.98
N ALA A 167 -11.13 -16.24 -1.43
CA ALA A 167 -10.65 -15.08 -2.17
C ALA A 167 -9.66 -15.46 -3.29
N LEU A 168 -8.79 -16.46 -3.08
CA LEU A 168 -7.91 -16.96 -4.14
C LEU A 168 -8.67 -17.72 -5.24
N ASP A 169 -9.69 -18.50 -4.88
CA ASP A 169 -10.56 -19.18 -5.84
C ASP A 169 -11.36 -18.16 -6.67
N ASP A 170 -11.87 -17.10 -6.03
CA ASP A 170 -12.62 -16.02 -6.66
C ASP A 170 -11.73 -15.15 -7.55
N ALA A 171 -10.52 -14.80 -7.11
CA ALA A 171 -9.53 -14.10 -7.93
C ALA A 171 -9.18 -14.89 -9.20
N ALA A 172 -8.93 -16.21 -9.06
CA ALA A 172 -8.67 -17.08 -10.20
C ALA A 172 -9.87 -17.18 -11.15
N ALA A 173 -11.10 -17.19 -10.64
CA ALA A 173 -12.32 -17.23 -11.43
C ALA A 173 -12.58 -15.90 -12.15
N ALA A 174 -12.35 -14.76 -11.50
CA ALA A 174 -12.45 -13.43 -12.07
C ALA A 174 -11.42 -13.22 -13.19
N ALA A 175 -10.17 -13.62 -12.97
CA ALA A 175 -9.14 -13.61 -14.00
C ALA A 175 -9.54 -14.48 -15.21
N GLN A 176 -10.07 -15.70 -15.00
CA GLN A 176 -10.60 -16.53 -16.09
C GLN A 176 -11.77 -15.88 -16.85
N ALA A 177 -12.52 -14.99 -16.21
CA ALA A 177 -13.59 -14.22 -16.80
C ALA A 177 -13.11 -12.92 -17.48
N GLU A 178 -11.80 -12.64 -17.46
CA GLU A 178 -11.17 -11.40 -17.93
C GLU A 178 -11.69 -10.16 -17.17
N ASP A 179 -12.10 -10.34 -15.91
CA ASP A 179 -12.53 -9.28 -15.01
C ASP A 179 -11.36 -8.91 -14.07
N GLY A 180 -10.50 -8.02 -14.55
CA GLY A 180 -9.30 -7.61 -13.82
C GLY A 180 -9.60 -6.91 -12.48
N GLY A 181 -10.66 -6.08 -12.43
CA GLY A 181 -11.06 -5.38 -11.21
C GLY A 181 -11.51 -6.36 -10.13
N ALA A 182 -12.42 -7.28 -10.48
CA ALA A 182 -12.84 -8.31 -9.52
C ALA A 182 -11.68 -9.22 -9.09
N ALA A 183 -10.72 -9.49 -9.99
CA ALA A 183 -9.53 -10.28 -9.63
C ALA A 183 -8.61 -9.55 -8.64
N THR A 184 -8.41 -8.23 -8.81
CA THR A 184 -7.62 -7.42 -7.88
C THR A 184 -8.33 -7.23 -6.54
N ASP A 185 -9.65 -7.07 -6.52
CA ASP A 185 -10.42 -6.94 -5.29
C ASP A 185 -10.32 -8.22 -4.45
N SER A 186 -10.52 -9.39 -5.06
CA SER A 186 -10.35 -10.68 -4.38
C SER A 186 -8.90 -10.95 -3.98
N ALA A 187 -7.90 -10.47 -4.73
CA ALA A 187 -6.51 -10.54 -4.32
C ALA A 187 -6.25 -9.77 -3.01
N ALA A 188 -6.78 -8.54 -2.92
CA ALA A 188 -6.69 -7.70 -1.73
C ALA A 188 -7.36 -8.35 -0.52
N GLU A 189 -8.53 -8.97 -0.69
CA GLU A 189 -9.19 -9.71 0.40
C GLU A 189 -8.34 -10.86 0.96
N ALA A 190 -7.60 -11.58 0.09
CA ALA A 190 -6.69 -12.64 0.51
C ALA A 190 -5.46 -12.07 1.25
N PHE A 191 -4.92 -10.93 0.77
CA PHE A 191 -3.82 -10.22 1.41
C PHE A 191 -4.21 -9.70 2.81
N ASP A 192 -5.40 -9.12 2.96
CA ASP A 192 -5.97 -8.67 4.23
C ASP A 192 -6.13 -9.80 5.24
N ALA A 193 -6.61 -10.96 4.79
CA ALA A 193 -6.74 -12.11 5.66
C ALA A 193 -5.36 -12.64 6.10
N ALA A 194 -4.34 -12.59 5.23
CA ALA A 194 -2.98 -13.00 5.55
C ALA A 194 -2.29 -12.03 6.54
N THR A 195 -2.44 -10.71 6.33
CA THR A 195 -1.91 -9.67 7.23
C THR A 195 -2.58 -9.76 8.61
N ARG A 196 -3.91 -9.85 8.68
CA ARG A 196 -4.65 -10.06 9.95
C ARG A 196 -4.17 -11.30 10.71
N SER A 197 -3.95 -12.39 9.99
CA SER A 197 -3.51 -13.66 10.59
C SER A 197 -2.14 -13.56 11.24
N ILE A 198 -1.21 -12.73 10.73
CA ILE A 198 0.15 -12.67 11.26
C ILE A 198 0.20 -12.12 12.69
N TYR A 199 -0.68 -11.18 13.02
CA TYR A 199 -0.81 -10.60 14.37
C TYR A 199 -1.24 -11.61 15.43
N ALA A 200 -1.92 -12.69 15.03
CA ALA A 200 -2.27 -13.79 15.93
C ALA A 200 -1.16 -14.85 16.04
N LEU A 201 -0.17 -14.85 15.13
CA LEU A 201 0.84 -15.90 14.99
C LEU A 201 2.20 -15.52 15.58
N VAL A 202 2.55 -14.23 15.60
CA VAL A 202 3.82 -13.71 16.11
C VAL A 202 3.59 -12.49 17.02
N PRO A 203 4.57 -12.07 17.82
CA PRO A 203 4.48 -10.82 18.58
C PRO A 203 4.17 -9.62 17.69
N GLU A 204 3.36 -8.72 18.21
CA GLU A 204 2.80 -7.56 17.52
C GLU A 204 3.88 -6.69 16.85
N GLU A 205 5.01 -6.48 17.50
CA GLU A 205 6.12 -5.68 16.97
C GLU A 205 6.77 -6.33 15.74
N LEU A 206 6.81 -7.68 15.69
CA LEU A 206 7.29 -8.42 14.52
C LEU A 206 6.23 -8.49 13.43
N ALA A 207 4.95 -8.63 13.80
CA ALA A 207 3.83 -8.63 12.86
C ALA A 207 3.75 -7.28 12.13
N GLY A 208 3.76 -6.17 12.87
CA GLY A 208 3.72 -4.82 12.30
C GLY A 208 4.93 -4.49 11.45
N ALA A 209 6.15 -4.82 11.91
CA ALA A 209 7.34 -4.65 11.07
C ALA A 209 7.23 -5.48 9.76
N ALA A 210 6.76 -6.72 9.83
CA ALA A 210 6.59 -7.55 8.64
C ALA A 210 5.45 -7.05 7.72
N HIS A 211 4.40 -6.44 8.29
CA HIS A 211 3.32 -5.79 7.54
C HIS A 211 3.87 -4.59 6.76
N LEU A 212 4.64 -3.70 7.38
CA LEU A 212 5.32 -2.60 6.70
C LEU A 212 6.24 -3.11 5.57
N ALA A 213 6.96 -4.21 5.79
CA ALA A 213 7.76 -4.85 4.75
C ALA A 213 6.93 -5.37 3.56
N ALA A 214 5.68 -5.79 3.78
CA ALA A 214 4.76 -6.13 2.69
C ALA A 214 4.32 -4.88 1.90
N LEU A 215 4.03 -3.76 2.57
CA LEU A 215 3.70 -2.48 1.92
C LEU A 215 4.88 -1.93 1.10
N GLN A 216 6.10 -2.07 1.63
CA GLN A 216 7.33 -1.73 0.92
C GLN A 216 7.45 -2.51 -0.41
N ALA A 217 7.10 -3.81 -0.39
CA ALA A 217 7.10 -4.65 -1.58
C ALA A 217 6.05 -4.19 -2.61
N ARG A 218 4.82 -3.87 -2.18
CA ARG A 218 3.79 -3.30 -3.07
C ARG A 218 4.23 -1.99 -3.72
N GLY A 219 4.95 -1.14 -2.99
CA GLY A 219 5.55 0.06 -3.56
C GLY A 219 6.59 -0.25 -4.65
N TRP A 220 7.32 -1.36 -4.54
CA TRP A 220 8.24 -1.81 -5.59
C TRP A 220 7.53 -2.41 -6.79
N ASP A 221 6.38 -3.05 -6.60
CA ASP A 221 5.52 -3.52 -7.70
C ASP A 221 5.04 -2.35 -8.55
N ALA A 222 4.60 -1.26 -7.91
CA ALA A 222 4.26 -0.01 -8.61
C ALA A 222 5.44 0.53 -9.43
N ALA A 223 6.66 0.47 -8.90
CA ALA A 223 7.86 0.92 -9.63
C ALA A 223 8.18 -0.01 -10.81
N ALA A 224 7.94 -1.31 -10.67
CA ALA A 224 8.12 -2.28 -11.73
C ALA A 224 7.13 -2.05 -12.88
N LEU A 225 5.85 -1.77 -12.57
CA LEU A 225 4.84 -1.45 -13.57
C LEU A 225 5.06 -0.08 -14.24
N ALA A 226 5.48 0.93 -13.49
CA ALA A 226 5.78 2.25 -14.05
C ALA A 226 6.88 2.18 -15.15
N ARG A 227 7.83 1.24 -15.04
CA ARG A 227 8.90 1.03 -16.04
C ARG A 227 8.41 0.48 -17.38
N ILE A 228 7.23 -0.14 -17.41
CA ILE A 228 6.60 -0.62 -18.64
C ILE A 228 5.50 0.33 -19.13
N ASP A 229 5.52 1.58 -18.65
CA ASP A 229 4.56 2.65 -18.97
C ASP A 229 3.10 2.25 -18.69
N ASP A 230 2.86 1.43 -17.67
CA ASP A 230 1.51 0.99 -17.29
C ASP A 230 0.83 1.98 -16.33
N SER A 231 -0.38 2.41 -16.67
CA SER A 231 -1.14 3.40 -15.89
C SER A 231 -1.66 2.87 -14.55
N SER A 232 -1.63 1.56 -14.31
CA SER A 232 -2.06 0.98 -13.03
C SER A 232 -1.03 1.14 -11.91
N ALA A 233 0.19 1.59 -12.19
CA ALA A 233 1.20 1.84 -11.17
C ALA A 233 0.71 2.82 -10.07
N ALA A 234 0.01 3.90 -10.46
CA ALA A 234 -0.60 4.85 -9.51
C ALA A 234 -1.63 4.16 -8.62
N SER A 235 -2.51 3.32 -9.19
CA SER A 235 -3.53 2.60 -8.41
C SER A 235 -2.92 1.66 -7.37
N ILE A 236 -1.75 1.06 -7.61
CA ILE A 236 -1.11 0.20 -6.59
C ILE A 236 -0.66 1.02 -5.38
N VAL A 237 -0.12 2.22 -5.58
CA VAL A 237 0.28 3.10 -4.46
C VAL A 237 -0.96 3.60 -3.71
N GLN A 238 -2.04 3.94 -4.42
CA GLN A 238 -3.32 4.31 -3.81
C GLN A 238 -3.91 3.17 -2.99
N ASP A 239 -3.94 1.94 -3.54
CA ASP A 239 -4.40 0.74 -2.84
C ASP A 239 -3.50 0.41 -1.64
N THR A 240 -2.20 0.75 -1.70
CA THR A 240 -1.26 0.57 -0.58
C THR A 240 -1.52 1.57 0.53
N PHE A 241 -1.84 2.82 0.17
CA PHE A 241 -2.25 3.86 1.12
C PHE A 241 -3.57 3.46 1.79
N ALA A 242 -4.60 3.13 1.00
CA ALA A 242 -5.90 2.69 1.50
C ALA A 242 -5.79 1.52 2.48
N HIS A 243 -4.94 0.55 2.16
CA HIS A 243 -4.63 -0.58 3.03
C HIS A 243 -4.01 -0.14 4.35
N PHE A 244 -3.03 0.78 4.30
CA PHE A 244 -2.32 1.25 5.48
C PHE A 244 -3.28 1.93 6.47
N GLU A 245 -4.12 2.85 5.99
CA GLU A 245 -5.11 3.60 6.79
C GLU A 245 -6.04 2.73 7.61
N GLU A 246 -6.42 1.57 7.08
CA GLU A 246 -7.33 0.64 7.76
C GLU A 246 -6.60 -0.44 8.56
N ALA A 247 -5.27 -0.52 8.42
CA ALA A 247 -4.47 -1.58 9.01
C ALA A 247 -4.12 -1.30 10.48
N GLN A 248 -4.02 -2.36 11.27
CA GLN A 248 -3.50 -2.32 12.64
C GLN A 248 -2.08 -1.70 12.71
N VAL A 249 -1.31 -1.75 11.62
CA VAL A 249 0.04 -1.19 11.58
C VAL A 249 0.09 0.34 11.56
N HIS A 250 -1.01 1.01 11.17
CA HIS A 250 -1.17 2.46 11.21
C HIS A 250 -0.94 3.00 12.62
N GLU A 251 -1.86 2.63 13.52
CA GLU A 251 -1.84 2.98 14.94
C GLU A 251 -0.53 2.53 15.60
N LEU A 252 -0.01 1.35 15.24
CA LEU A 252 1.25 0.86 15.80
C LEU A 252 2.46 1.72 15.40
N LEU A 253 2.47 2.27 14.19
CA LEU A 253 3.55 3.14 13.74
C LEU A 253 3.42 4.51 14.40
N GLU A 254 2.21 5.08 14.39
CA GLU A 254 1.91 6.38 15.02
C GLU A 254 2.28 6.37 16.51
N GLU A 255 1.88 5.34 17.26
CA GLU A 255 2.21 5.18 18.68
C GLU A 255 3.71 4.94 18.92
N ALA A 256 4.39 4.26 18.00
CA ALA A 256 5.80 3.90 18.16
C ALA A 256 6.73 5.09 17.96
N ASP A 257 6.50 5.89 16.91
CA ASP A 257 7.33 7.04 16.53
C ASP A 257 6.59 7.94 15.52
N HIS A 258 6.02 9.05 16.01
CA HIS A 258 5.24 9.99 15.19
C HIS A 258 6.05 10.58 14.02
N ASP A 259 7.32 10.90 14.22
CA ASP A 259 8.21 11.39 13.14
C ASP A 259 8.35 10.34 12.01
N SER A 260 8.47 9.05 12.35
CA SER A 260 8.54 7.97 11.36
C SER A 260 7.20 7.70 10.67
N TYR A 261 6.09 7.94 11.36
CA TYR A 261 4.74 7.88 10.80
C TYR A 261 4.55 8.98 9.74
N GLU A 262 4.76 10.25 10.09
CA GLU A 262 4.66 11.38 9.14
C GLU A 262 5.60 11.17 7.94
N ALA A 263 6.85 10.75 8.17
CA ALA A 263 7.80 10.49 7.10
C ALA A 263 7.41 9.33 6.18
N PHE A 264 6.67 8.34 6.68
CA PHE A 264 6.17 7.22 5.88
C PHE A 264 5.01 7.68 4.98
N GLU A 265 4.07 8.44 5.52
CA GLU A 265 2.94 8.99 4.77
C GLU A 265 3.40 10.00 3.72
N ASP A 266 4.23 10.98 4.10
CA ASP A 266 4.84 11.94 3.17
C ASP A 266 5.51 11.24 1.98
N ALA A 267 6.17 10.11 2.23
CA ALA A 267 6.84 9.36 1.18
C ALA A 267 5.87 8.58 0.28
N LEU A 268 4.73 8.10 0.80
CA LEU A 268 3.64 7.54 0.00
C LEU A 268 3.00 8.62 -0.88
N GLU A 269 2.74 9.79 -0.32
CA GLU A 269 2.16 10.94 -1.02
C GLU A 269 3.07 11.44 -2.15
N GLU A 270 4.37 11.63 -1.86
CA GLU A 270 5.36 12.01 -2.87
C GLU A 270 5.40 10.97 -4.01
N TYR A 271 5.24 9.69 -3.66
CA TYR A 271 5.28 8.60 -4.62
C TYR A 271 4.07 8.57 -5.53
N ALA A 272 2.86 8.72 -4.98
CA ALA A 272 1.64 8.87 -5.78
C ALA A 272 1.73 10.09 -6.70
N GLY A 273 2.18 11.24 -6.19
CA GLY A 273 2.37 12.46 -7.00
C GLY A 273 3.42 12.30 -8.11
N ALA A 274 4.49 11.54 -7.87
CA ALA A 274 5.50 11.25 -8.88
C ALA A 274 4.97 10.34 -10.00
N LEU A 275 4.10 9.37 -9.66
CA LEU A 275 3.43 8.49 -10.62
C LEU A 275 2.46 9.28 -11.50
N ASP A 276 1.64 10.16 -10.90
CA ASP A 276 0.71 11.03 -11.64
C ASP A 276 1.44 12.01 -12.57
N ALA A 277 2.57 12.55 -12.11
CA ALA A 277 3.42 13.42 -12.93
C ALA A 277 4.17 12.65 -14.04
N GLY A 278 4.30 11.32 -13.94
CA GLY A 278 5.13 10.48 -14.81
C GLY A 278 6.62 10.83 -14.76
N THR A 279 7.09 11.46 -13.68
CA THR A 279 8.48 11.89 -13.53
C THR A 279 8.95 11.75 -12.09
N GLY A 280 10.18 11.26 -11.89
CA GLY A 280 10.76 11.11 -10.55
C GLY A 280 10.32 9.87 -9.79
N VAL A 281 9.60 8.96 -10.45
CA VAL A 281 9.02 7.73 -9.89
C VAL A 281 10.06 6.88 -9.16
N GLU A 282 11.23 6.62 -9.75
CA GLU A 282 12.24 5.78 -9.11
C GLU A 282 12.79 6.40 -7.82
N ALA A 283 13.00 7.71 -7.81
CA ALA A 283 13.49 8.41 -6.63
C ALA A 283 12.45 8.42 -5.51
N ALA A 284 11.17 8.60 -5.85
CA ALA A 284 10.08 8.55 -4.88
C ALA A 284 9.87 7.13 -4.33
N ALA A 285 9.94 6.09 -5.18
CA ALA A 285 9.91 4.70 -4.74
C ALA A 285 11.07 4.35 -3.79
N GLU A 286 12.27 4.90 -4.03
CA GLU A 286 13.41 4.75 -3.14
C GLU A 286 13.20 5.45 -1.79
N ARG A 287 12.61 6.65 -1.78
CA ARG A 287 12.24 7.38 -0.56
C ARG A 287 11.19 6.63 0.25
N PHE A 288 10.10 6.22 -0.39
CA PHE A 288 9.07 5.37 0.23
C PHE A 288 9.71 4.15 0.88
N ALA A 289 10.51 3.40 0.12
CA ALA A 289 11.14 2.20 0.65
C ALA A 289 12.15 2.45 1.78
N ALA A 290 12.73 3.64 1.89
CA ALA A 290 13.59 4.02 2.99
C ALA A 290 12.79 4.48 4.23
N ALA A 291 11.71 5.24 4.03
CA ALA A 291 10.78 5.62 5.09
C ALA A 291 10.09 4.40 5.70
N THR A 292 9.64 3.45 4.87
CA THR A 292 9.08 2.18 5.36
C THR A 292 10.11 1.38 6.18
N LEU A 293 11.40 1.41 5.81
CA LEU A 293 12.44 0.78 6.61
C LEU A 293 12.61 1.47 7.98
N GLN A 294 12.55 2.80 8.04
CA GLN A 294 12.53 3.51 9.33
C GLN A 294 11.33 3.08 10.19
N ALA A 295 10.14 3.06 9.58
CA ALA A 295 8.91 2.62 10.23
C ALA A 295 9.01 1.19 10.76
N GLN A 296 9.62 0.26 10.01
CA GLN A 296 9.87 -1.10 10.48
C GLN A 296 10.73 -1.14 11.76
N PHE A 297 11.74 -0.26 11.86
CA PHE A 297 12.57 -0.13 13.06
C PHE A 297 11.83 0.53 14.21
N ALA A 298 11.00 1.54 13.95
CA ALA A 298 10.13 2.18 14.94
C ALA A 298 9.17 1.17 15.57
N VAL A 299 8.37 0.47 14.75
CA VAL A 299 7.40 -0.55 15.21
C VAL A 299 8.10 -1.73 15.90
N ALA A 300 9.32 -2.08 15.47
CA ALA A 300 10.14 -3.09 16.15
C ALA A 300 10.71 -2.62 17.52
N GLY A 301 10.43 -1.39 17.95
CA GLY A 301 10.88 -0.80 19.22
C GLY A 301 12.34 -0.34 19.20
N ALA A 302 12.91 -0.07 18.03
CA ALA A 302 14.31 0.31 17.85
C ALA A 302 14.53 1.45 16.84
N PRO A 303 13.77 2.57 16.89
CA PRO A 303 13.90 3.66 15.90
C PRO A 303 15.34 4.22 15.82
N GLY A 304 16.03 4.37 16.96
CA GLY A 304 17.41 4.86 16.99
C GLY A 304 18.48 3.89 16.44
N ALA A 305 18.09 2.69 16.01
CA ALA A 305 18.96 1.73 15.32
C ALA A 305 18.66 1.66 13.81
N ALA A 306 17.69 2.43 13.33
CA ALA A 306 17.36 2.45 11.92
C ALA A 306 18.54 3.02 11.09
N PRO A 307 18.80 2.46 9.90
CA PRO A 307 19.80 3.00 8.97
C PRO A 307 19.61 4.49 8.69
N GLU A 308 20.68 5.29 8.66
CA GLU A 308 20.55 6.70 8.27
C GLU A 308 20.07 6.80 6.82
N VAL A 309 18.89 7.39 6.61
CA VAL A 309 18.42 7.78 5.28
C VAL A 309 19.08 9.11 4.91
N GLY A 310 19.65 9.21 3.70
CA GLY A 310 20.33 10.43 3.23
C GLY A 310 19.46 11.70 3.33
N PRO A 311 20.05 12.91 3.27
CA PRO A 311 19.35 14.15 3.57
C PRO A 311 18.26 14.42 2.52
N GLY A 312 17.02 14.07 2.85
CA GLY A 312 15.87 14.20 1.96
C GLY A 312 14.52 14.39 2.66
N GLY A 313 14.42 14.17 3.97
CA GLY A 313 13.22 14.47 4.74
C GLY A 313 13.08 15.98 4.95
N SER A 314 11.95 16.54 4.52
CA SER A 314 11.58 17.93 4.78
C SER A 314 11.49 18.14 6.30
N GLU A 315 12.17 19.16 6.83
CA GLU A 315 11.92 19.64 8.19
C GLU A 315 10.57 20.39 8.21
N ASN A 316 9.46 19.67 8.17
CA ASN A 316 8.17 20.20 8.59
C ASN A 316 7.88 19.64 9.98
N GLY A 317 8.41 20.31 11.01
CA GLY A 317 7.93 20.07 12.37
C GLY A 317 6.51 20.63 12.48
N SER A 318 5.52 19.75 12.34
CA SER A 318 4.17 19.94 12.87
C SER A 318 4.27 19.97 14.39
N ASP A 319 3.65 20.95 15.04
CA ASP A 319 3.63 21.07 16.50
C ASP A 319 2.66 20.02 17.06
N ASP A 320 3.17 19.10 17.89
CA ASP A 320 2.47 18.04 18.62
C ASP A 320 1.36 18.56 19.55
N GLY A 321 0.28 19.04 18.98
CA GLY A 321 -1.02 19.00 19.62
C GLY A 321 -1.90 18.12 18.75
N GLU A 322 -2.48 17.06 19.33
CA GLU A 322 -3.84 16.65 18.96
C GLU A 322 -4.69 17.94 18.97
N ALA A 323 -4.75 18.62 17.84
CA ALA A 323 -5.69 19.68 17.65
C ALA A 323 -7.03 18.95 17.66
N ASP A 324 -7.82 19.13 18.72
CA ASP A 324 -9.19 18.64 18.77
C ASP A 324 -9.84 18.93 17.41
N LEU A 325 -9.98 17.90 16.57
CA LEU A 325 -10.43 18.10 15.20
C LEU A 325 -11.88 18.55 15.28
N GLU A 326 -12.12 19.77 14.82
CA GLU A 326 -13.43 20.36 14.75
C GLU A 326 -13.90 20.32 13.30
N GLY A 327 -15.16 19.96 13.08
CA GLY A 327 -15.78 20.21 11.79
C GLY A 327 -16.03 21.70 11.58
N GLY A 328 -17.27 22.04 11.26
CA GLY A 328 -17.68 23.43 11.14
C GLY A 328 -19.19 23.55 11.15
N PRO A 329 -19.73 24.74 10.86
CA PRO A 329 -21.17 24.98 10.91
C PRO A 329 -21.98 24.13 9.91
N ASN A 330 -21.30 23.51 8.93
CA ASN A 330 -21.86 22.67 7.87
C ASN A 330 -21.44 21.19 7.97
N VAL A 331 -20.79 20.80 9.08
CA VAL A 331 -20.57 19.39 9.45
C VAL A 331 -21.58 19.03 10.54
N VAL A 332 -22.31 17.95 10.34
CA VAL A 332 -23.46 17.56 11.16
C VAL A 332 -23.34 16.11 11.63
N ALA A 333 -24.00 15.78 12.73
CA ALA A 333 -24.05 14.40 13.22
C ALA A 333 -24.98 13.55 12.34
N GLY A 334 -24.41 12.53 11.69
CA GLY A 334 -25.07 11.62 10.76
C GLY A 334 -25.53 12.30 9.46
N VAL A 335 -26.02 11.49 8.53
CA VAL A 335 -26.62 11.98 7.29
C VAL A 335 -28.03 12.53 7.56
N PRO A 336 -28.34 13.79 7.18
CA PRO A 336 -29.69 14.33 7.32
C PRO A 336 -30.72 13.60 6.46
N ASP A 337 -31.95 13.46 6.98
CA ASP A 337 -33.07 12.83 6.27
C ASP A 337 -33.47 13.55 4.96
N ASP A 338 -33.08 14.82 4.82
CA ASP A 338 -33.36 15.69 3.68
C ASP A 338 -32.18 15.81 2.70
N ALA A 339 -31.12 15.02 2.86
CA ALA A 339 -30.10 14.86 1.82
C ALA A 339 -30.69 14.07 0.63
N ASP A 340 -30.50 14.58 -0.59
CA ASP A 340 -30.97 13.95 -1.81
C ASP A 340 -30.01 12.83 -2.27
N HIS A 341 -28.71 13.01 -2.02
CA HIS A 341 -27.65 12.07 -2.40
C HIS A 341 -26.63 11.92 -1.27
N VAL A 342 -25.95 10.76 -1.26
CA VAL A 342 -24.87 10.46 -0.31
C VAL A 342 -23.62 10.07 -1.11
N VAL A 343 -22.49 10.68 -0.73
CA VAL A 343 -21.15 10.25 -1.10
C VAL A 343 -20.52 9.65 0.17
N GLU A 344 -20.05 8.42 0.07
CA GLU A 344 -19.32 7.76 1.14
C GLU A 344 -17.84 8.15 1.06
N MET A 345 -17.26 8.56 2.19
CA MET A 345 -15.82 8.81 2.32
C MET A 345 -15.19 7.57 2.94
N GLN A 346 -14.66 6.71 2.07
CA GLN A 346 -13.83 5.54 2.45
C GLN A 346 -12.44 6.02 2.88
N ALA A 347 -11.54 5.10 3.26
CA ALA A 347 -10.22 5.43 3.80
C ALA A 347 -9.46 6.51 3.01
N VAL A 348 -9.42 6.41 1.69
CA VAL A 348 -8.79 7.43 0.81
C VAL A 348 -9.57 7.67 -0.49
N ALA A 349 -10.89 7.44 -0.47
CA ALA A 349 -11.71 7.53 -1.69
C ALA A 349 -13.11 8.09 -1.44
N PHE A 350 -13.63 8.84 -2.42
CA PHE A 350 -15.04 9.21 -2.49
C PHE A 350 -15.83 8.17 -3.31
N GLU A 351 -16.95 7.69 -2.77
CA GLU A 351 -17.83 6.72 -3.44
C GLU A 351 -19.28 7.23 -3.52
N PRO A 352 -19.82 7.48 -4.72
CA PRO A 352 -19.12 7.46 -6.01
C PRO A 352 -18.16 8.65 -6.17
N ALA A 353 -17.07 8.45 -6.90
CA ALA A 353 -16.10 9.52 -7.21
C ALA A 353 -16.71 10.59 -8.17
N GLU A 354 -17.63 10.18 -9.05
CA GLU A 354 -18.42 11.09 -9.89
C GLU A 354 -19.91 10.93 -9.58
N LEU A 355 -20.56 12.04 -9.24
CA LEU A 355 -21.99 12.09 -8.93
C LEU A 355 -22.70 13.12 -9.82
N THR A 356 -23.75 12.72 -10.53
CA THR A 356 -24.64 13.65 -11.24
C THR A 356 -25.86 14.00 -10.39
N VAL A 357 -26.13 15.29 -10.18
CA VAL A 357 -27.25 15.81 -9.38
C VAL A 357 -28.03 16.89 -10.13
N GLN A 358 -29.23 17.23 -9.66
CA GLN A 358 -29.97 18.38 -10.19
C GLN A 358 -29.61 19.67 -9.45
N GLN A 359 -29.72 20.81 -10.14
CA GLN A 359 -29.68 22.11 -9.47
C GLN A 359 -30.71 22.19 -8.34
N GLY A 360 -30.23 22.47 -7.13
CA GLY A 360 -31.00 22.55 -5.88
C GLY A 360 -30.94 21.28 -5.03
N ASP A 361 -30.34 20.19 -5.51
CA ASP A 361 -30.14 18.97 -4.73
C ASP A 361 -29.10 19.20 -3.63
N THR A 362 -29.30 18.53 -2.49
CA THR A 362 -28.36 18.49 -1.37
C THR A 362 -27.60 17.18 -1.36
N VAL A 363 -26.27 17.27 -1.35
CA VAL A 363 -25.36 16.13 -1.23
C VAL A 363 -24.79 16.09 0.19
N ALA A 364 -24.79 14.90 0.78
CA ALA A 364 -24.13 14.62 2.04
C ALA A 364 -22.89 13.75 1.82
N TRP A 365 -21.74 14.17 2.33
CA TRP A 365 -20.53 13.36 2.38
C TRP A 365 -20.43 12.74 3.77
N ARG A 366 -20.61 11.42 3.84
CA ARG A 366 -20.63 10.66 5.10
C ARG A 366 -19.24 10.05 5.36
N HIS A 367 -18.73 10.19 6.58
CA HIS A 367 -17.56 9.41 7.01
C HIS A 367 -17.93 7.92 7.06
N ALA A 368 -17.25 7.11 6.26
CA ALA A 368 -17.49 5.66 6.17
C ALA A 368 -16.32 4.86 6.76
N ALA A 369 -15.08 5.21 6.45
CA ALA A 369 -13.87 4.51 6.91
C ALA A 369 -12.64 5.46 6.96
N GLY A 370 -11.56 4.96 7.58
CA GLY A 370 -10.27 5.65 7.74
C GLY A 370 -10.28 6.84 8.70
N GLU A 371 -9.21 7.64 8.60
CA GLU A 371 -9.00 8.87 9.35
C GLU A 371 -10.04 9.97 9.05
N PRO A 372 -10.06 11.07 9.82
CA PRO A 372 -10.94 12.20 9.56
C PRO A 372 -10.75 12.80 8.16
N HIS A 373 -11.86 13.11 7.50
CA HIS A 373 -11.84 13.62 6.12
C HIS A 373 -12.12 15.11 6.06
N SER A 374 -11.83 15.72 4.91
CA SER A 374 -12.38 17.02 4.53
C SER A 374 -13.08 16.94 3.18
N VAL A 375 -13.87 17.96 2.85
CA VAL A 375 -14.48 18.10 1.52
C VAL A 375 -14.26 19.54 1.07
N THR A 376 -13.41 19.74 0.09
CA THR A 376 -12.92 21.07 -0.30
C THR A 376 -13.03 21.24 -1.81
N ALA A 377 -13.82 22.21 -2.28
CA ALA A 377 -13.90 22.50 -3.70
C ALA A 377 -12.57 23.04 -4.24
N LEU A 378 -12.15 22.62 -5.43
CA LEU A 378 -10.99 23.19 -6.10
C LEU A 378 -11.37 24.56 -6.69
N ALA A 379 -10.60 25.60 -6.39
CA ALA A 379 -10.94 26.97 -6.78
C ALA A 379 -11.05 27.14 -8.30
N ASP A 380 -10.21 26.44 -9.06
CA ASP A 380 -10.23 26.42 -10.53
C ASP A 380 -11.12 25.32 -11.13
N GLY A 381 -11.69 24.44 -10.28
CA GLY A 381 -12.52 23.28 -10.65
C GLY A 381 -14.03 23.47 -10.44
N VAL A 382 -14.47 24.69 -10.09
CA VAL A 382 -15.90 25.04 -9.93
C VAL A 382 -16.35 26.09 -10.94
N PRO A 383 -17.67 26.20 -11.25
CA PRO A 383 -18.16 27.21 -12.18
C PRO A 383 -17.89 28.62 -11.69
N ALA A 384 -17.51 29.54 -12.58
CA ALA A 384 -17.06 30.89 -12.23
C ALA A 384 -18.10 31.75 -11.49
N ASP A 385 -19.38 31.42 -11.58
CA ASP A 385 -20.49 32.06 -10.87
C ASP A 385 -21.00 31.27 -9.66
N ALA A 386 -20.41 30.12 -9.36
CA ALA A 386 -20.70 29.34 -8.16
C ALA A 386 -20.19 30.07 -6.90
N THR A 387 -20.91 29.88 -5.80
CA THR A 387 -20.39 30.25 -4.47
C THR A 387 -19.44 29.16 -4.02
N TYR A 388 -18.24 29.55 -3.55
CA TYR A 388 -17.26 28.61 -3.03
C TYR A 388 -17.80 27.79 -1.86
N TRP A 389 -17.39 26.53 -1.76
CA TRP A 389 -17.86 25.61 -0.73
C TRP A 389 -16.73 24.71 -0.22
N ALA A 390 -16.73 24.47 1.09
CA ALA A 390 -15.89 23.49 1.75
C ALA A 390 -16.50 23.11 3.12
N ALA A 391 -16.18 21.92 3.61
CA ALA A 391 -16.37 21.54 5.00
C ALA A 391 -15.64 22.54 5.92
N GLY A 392 -16.21 22.88 7.07
CA GLY A 392 -15.68 23.94 7.92
C GLY A 392 -16.28 25.34 7.65
N GLY A 393 -16.98 25.51 6.52
CA GLY A 393 -17.66 26.76 6.17
C GLY A 393 -16.72 27.84 5.65
N PHE A 394 -15.62 27.44 5.03
CA PHE A 394 -14.62 28.35 4.45
C PHE A 394 -15.11 28.98 3.13
N GLU A 395 -14.60 30.18 2.84
CA GLU A 395 -15.00 30.98 1.67
C GLU A 395 -13.99 30.88 0.50
N SER A 396 -12.90 30.13 0.65
CA SER A 396 -11.90 29.87 -0.40
C SER A 396 -11.07 28.61 -0.12
N GLU A 397 -10.43 28.07 -1.15
CA GLU A 397 -9.54 26.89 -1.06
C GLU A 397 -8.37 27.12 -0.09
N ASP A 398 -7.66 28.25 -0.24
CA ASP A 398 -6.58 28.63 0.68
C ASP A 398 -7.02 28.63 2.15
N ALA A 399 -8.26 29.07 2.43
CA ALA A 399 -8.78 29.16 3.79
C ALA A 399 -9.20 27.78 4.33
N ALA A 400 -9.63 26.87 3.45
CA ALA A 400 -9.93 25.48 3.82
C ALA A 400 -8.65 24.71 4.13
N ARG A 401 -7.59 24.87 3.31
CA ARG A 401 -6.28 24.27 3.55
C ARG A 401 -5.62 24.77 4.84
N GLU A 402 -5.57 26.10 5.04
CA GLU A 402 -5.13 26.68 6.33
C GLU A 402 -6.04 26.22 7.49
N GLY A 403 -7.34 26.07 7.24
CA GLY A 403 -8.31 25.55 8.20
C GLY A 403 -7.95 24.15 8.69
N TRP A 404 -7.64 23.26 7.75
CA TRP A 404 -7.24 21.88 8.02
C TRP A 404 -5.97 21.81 8.88
N GLU A 405 -4.92 22.57 8.52
CA GLU A 405 -3.68 22.68 9.31
C GLU A 405 -3.92 23.16 10.76
N ASN A 406 -5.07 23.81 11.02
CA ASN A 406 -5.47 24.28 12.34
C ASN A 406 -6.61 23.43 12.96
N GLY A 407 -6.79 22.20 12.49
CA GLY A 407 -7.74 21.22 12.99
C GLY A 407 -9.22 21.57 12.74
N ARG A 408 -9.52 22.26 11.63
CA ARG A 408 -10.89 22.67 11.29
C ARG A 408 -11.36 22.14 9.94
N GLY A 409 -12.67 21.92 9.84
CA GLY A 409 -13.30 21.40 8.62
C GLY A 409 -13.26 19.88 8.51
N ALA A 410 -12.89 19.19 9.59
CA ALA A 410 -12.87 17.74 9.67
C ALA A 410 -14.27 17.13 9.71
N VAL A 411 -14.45 16.00 9.04
CA VAL A 411 -15.63 15.16 9.09
C VAL A 411 -15.19 13.82 9.66
N GLN A 412 -15.66 13.50 10.86
CA GLN A 412 -15.22 12.33 11.62
C GLN A 412 -16.28 11.22 11.63
N SER A 413 -15.92 10.08 12.22
CA SER A 413 -16.82 8.94 12.39
C SER A 413 -18.14 9.36 13.03
N GLY A 414 -19.24 9.03 12.34
CA GLY A 414 -20.60 9.41 12.75
C GLY A 414 -21.04 10.81 12.32
N GLU A 415 -20.23 11.54 11.57
CA GLU A 415 -20.54 12.86 11.01
C GLU A 415 -20.76 12.80 9.48
N ALA A 416 -21.36 13.88 8.95
CA ALA A 416 -21.45 14.14 7.53
C ALA A 416 -21.28 15.64 7.23
N TYR A 417 -20.62 15.97 6.12
CA TYR A 417 -20.64 17.31 5.53
C TYR A 417 -21.83 17.45 4.57
N VAL A 418 -22.50 18.60 4.55
CA VAL A 418 -23.64 18.84 3.64
C VAL A 418 -23.50 20.11 2.80
N HIS A 419 -23.83 20.00 1.52
CA HIS A 419 -23.85 21.12 0.58
C HIS A 419 -25.05 21.02 -0.39
N THR A 420 -25.68 22.15 -0.68
CA THR A 420 -26.76 22.28 -1.69
C THR A 420 -26.22 22.97 -2.93
N PHE A 421 -26.31 22.31 -4.08
CA PHE A 421 -25.73 22.79 -5.33
C PHE A 421 -26.68 23.70 -6.10
N GLU A 422 -26.41 25.01 -6.12
CA GLU A 422 -27.27 26.00 -6.78
C GLU A 422 -26.79 26.38 -8.19
N THR A 423 -25.58 25.99 -8.59
CA THR A 423 -24.97 26.41 -9.87
C THR A 423 -24.68 25.20 -10.74
N ALA A 424 -25.23 25.19 -11.96
CA ALA A 424 -25.00 24.13 -12.93
C ALA A 424 -23.55 24.12 -13.43
N GLY A 425 -23.03 22.94 -13.76
CA GLY A 425 -21.65 22.72 -14.17
C GLY A 425 -20.96 21.65 -13.35
N GLU A 426 -19.70 21.42 -13.68
CA GLU A 426 -18.80 20.51 -12.95
C GLU A 426 -18.24 21.23 -11.72
N HIS A 427 -18.27 20.55 -10.58
CA HIS A 427 -17.65 20.99 -9.34
C HIS A 427 -16.67 19.90 -8.88
N GLU A 428 -15.39 20.12 -9.13
CA GLU A 428 -14.30 19.26 -8.68
C GLU A 428 -13.94 19.60 -7.22
N TYR A 429 -13.65 18.56 -6.43
CA TYR A 429 -13.34 18.69 -5.01
C TYR A 429 -12.36 17.61 -4.56
N VAL A 430 -11.77 17.83 -3.39
CA VAL A 430 -10.73 16.99 -2.81
C VAL A 430 -10.91 16.83 -1.31
N CYS A 431 -10.43 15.71 -0.76
CA CYS A 431 -10.09 15.60 0.66
C CYS A 431 -8.64 16.07 0.86
N ILE A 432 -8.43 17.15 1.63
CA ILE A 432 -7.11 17.76 1.87
C ILE A 432 -6.06 16.75 2.37
N PRO A 433 -6.29 15.96 3.44
CA PRO A 433 -5.27 15.02 3.94
C PRO A 433 -5.01 13.84 2.99
N HIS A 434 -5.95 13.51 2.11
CA HIS A 434 -5.85 12.34 1.24
C HIS A 434 -5.77 12.72 -0.24
N GLU A 435 -5.44 13.98 -0.55
CA GLU A 435 -5.36 14.49 -1.92
C GLU A 435 -4.31 13.73 -2.73
N ALA A 436 -3.14 13.52 -2.13
CA ALA A 436 -2.04 12.81 -2.76
C ALA A 436 -2.32 11.31 -2.90
N ALA A 437 -3.17 10.73 -2.03
CA ALA A 437 -3.70 9.38 -2.20
C ALA A 437 -4.77 9.28 -3.32
N GLY A 438 -5.06 10.38 -4.01
CA GLY A 438 -6.02 10.42 -5.12
C GLY A 438 -7.48 10.56 -4.66
N MET A 439 -7.73 11.02 -3.42
CA MET A 439 -9.08 11.23 -2.90
C MET A 439 -9.70 12.51 -3.49
N VAL A 440 -10.06 12.43 -4.77
CA VAL A 440 -10.70 13.48 -5.56
C VAL A 440 -12.09 13.05 -6.01
N GLY A 441 -12.99 14.01 -6.15
CA GLY A 441 -14.34 13.75 -6.63
C GLY A 441 -14.87 14.86 -7.52
N THR A 442 -15.94 14.55 -8.27
CA THR A 442 -16.64 15.50 -9.12
C THR A 442 -18.14 15.41 -8.92
N VAL A 443 -18.80 16.56 -8.68
CA VAL A 443 -20.25 16.68 -8.76
C VAL A 443 -20.62 17.39 -10.06
N VAL A 444 -21.39 16.72 -10.92
CA VAL A 444 -21.96 17.30 -12.14
C VAL A 444 -23.38 17.77 -11.85
N VAL A 445 -23.62 19.07 -11.94
CA VAL A 445 -24.92 19.68 -11.63
C VAL A 445 -25.66 20.04 -12.92
N GLU A 446 -26.85 19.47 -13.13
CA GLU A 446 -27.71 19.66 -14.33
C GLU A 446 -28.96 20.53 -14.12
#